data_AF-A0A536ZNG4-F1
#
_entry.id   AF-A0A536ZNG4-F1
#
_cell.length_a   1.000
_cell.length_b   1.000
_cell.length_c   1.000
_cell.angle_alpha   90.00
_cell.angle_beta   90.00
_cell.angle_gamma   90.00
#
_symmetry.space_group_name_H-M   'P 1'
#
loop_
_entity.id
_entity.type
_entity.pdbx_description
1 polymer ?
#
loop_
_entity_poly.entity_id
_entity_poly.type
_entity_poly.pdbx_seq_one_letter_code
_entity_poly.pdbx_strand_id
1 'polypeptide(L)' 'WLDDVAVVVDGGRAPSYREEDGKRVMAQTEISVRVALDRGEARAMLWTCDLSHEYVNINAHYRT' A
#
# COMPACT_ATOMS: atom_id res chain seq x y z
N TRP A 1 -3.64 -2.40 -6.85
CA TRP A 1 -3.39 -1.03 -7.34
C TRP A 1 -2.86 -0.18 -6.22
N LEU A 2 -1.96 0.73 -6.56
CA LEU A 2 -1.58 1.87 -5.74
C LEU A 2 -2.19 3.09 -6.42
N ASP A 3 -3.23 3.66 -5.84
CA ASP A 3 -4.09 4.66 -6.51
C ASP A 3 -4.51 4.20 -7.92
N ASP A 4 -4.06 4.91 -8.95
CA ASP A 4 -4.29 4.67 -10.36
C ASP A 4 -3.33 3.64 -10.99
N VAL A 5 -2.25 3.27 -10.29
CA VAL A 5 -1.19 2.39 -10.81
C VAL A 5 -1.52 0.92 -10.61
N ALA A 6 -1.67 0.19 -11.71
CA ALA A 6 -1.79 -1.27 -11.72
C ALA A 6 -0.42 -1.93 -11.53
N VAL A 7 -0.11 -2.36 -10.30
CA VAL A 7 1.15 -3.04 -9.96
C VAL A 7 1.10 -4.55 -10.24
N VAL A 8 -0.07 -5.16 -10.04
CA VAL A 8 -0.32 -6.60 -10.18
C VAL A 8 -1.59 -6.81 -10.99
N VAL A 9 -1.56 -7.74 -11.93
CA VAL A 9 -2.69 -8.21 -12.75
C VAL A 9 -2.61 -9.74 -12.81
N ASP A 10 -3.75 -10.43 -12.67
CA ASP A 10 -3.86 -11.89 -12.73
C ASP A 10 -2.87 -12.65 -11.82
N GLY A 11 -2.59 -12.08 -10.64
CA GLY A 11 -1.66 -12.65 -9.65
C GLY A 11 -0.17 -12.48 -9.97
N GLY A 12 0.17 -11.86 -11.11
CA GLY A 12 1.54 -11.54 -11.51
C GLY A 12 1.81 -10.04 -11.54
N ARG A 13 3.08 -9.63 -11.59
CA ARG A 13 3.45 -8.23 -11.83
C ARG A 13 2.81 -7.77 -13.15
N ALA A 14 2.14 -6.63 -13.14
CA ALA A 14 1.52 -6.09 -14.33
C ALA A 14 2.61 -5.81 -15.40
N PRO A 15 2.46 -6.28 -16.66
CA PRO A 15 3.49 -6.12 -17.68
C PRO A 15 3.86 -4.66 -17.99
N SER A 16 2.90 -3.75 -17.83
CA SER A 16 3.08 -2.31 -18.03
C SER A 16 3.64 -1.58 -16.80
N TYR A 17 3.81 -2.25 -15.66
CA TYR A 17 4.22 -1.60 -14.42
C TYR A 17 5.70 -1.21 -14.43
N ARG A 18 5.95 0.08 -14.22
CA ARG A 18 7.28 0.68 -14.06
C ARG A 18 7.48 1.10 -12.60
N GLU A 19 8.65 0.83 -12.04
CA GLU A 19 8.92 1.15 -10.63
C GLU A 19 8.82 2.65 -10.33
N GLU A 20 9.08 3.51 -11.31
CA GLU A 20 8.95 4.95 -11.16
C GLU A 20 7.51 5.40 -10.88
N ASP A 21 6.51 4.71 -11.45
CA ASP A 21 5.10 5.01 -11.20
C ASP A 21 4.70 4.65 -9.77
N GLY A 22 5.16 3.49 -9.29
CA GLY A 22 4.95 3.07 -7.90
C GLY A 22 5.63 4.02 -6.91
N LYS A 23 6.88 4.42 -7.19
CA LYS A 23 7.62 5.40 -6.36
C LYS A 23 6.93 6.76 -6.31
N ARG A 24 6.39 7.23 -7.44
CA ARG A 24 5.62 8.48 -7.51
C ARG A 24 4.43 8.44 -6.55
N VAL A 25 3.67 7.34 -6.56
CA VAL A 25 2.52 7.19 -5.67
C VAL A 25 2.96 7.12 -4.21
N MET A 26 3.98 6.32 -3.90
CA MET A 26 4.52 6.12 -2.55
C MET A 26 5.18 7.36 -1.93
N ALA A 27 5.52 8.37 -2.72
CA ALA A 27 6.06 9.64 -2.23
C ALA A 27 4.98 10.60 -1.69
N GLN A 28 3.70 10.27 -1.86
CA GLN A 28 2.58 11.06 -1.36
C GLN A 28 2.34 10.81 0.14
N THR A 29 1.69 11.76 0.80
CA THR A 29 1.31 11.64 2.22
C THR A 29 0.16 10.66 2.44
N GLU A 30 -0.78 10.58 1.49
CA GLU A 30 -1.92 9.67 1.52
C GLU A 30 -1.93 8.85 0.25
N ILE A 31 -2.15 7.54 0.39
CA ILE A 31 -2.26 6.61 -0.74
C ILE A 31 -3.41 5.64 -0.51
N SER A 32 -4.05 5.22 -1.60
CA SER A 32 -5.03 4.14 -1.61
C SER A 32 -4.40 2.85 -2.10
N VAL A 33 -4.55 1.78 -1.32
CA VAL A 33 -4.20 0.43 -1.77
C VAL A 33 -5.50 -0.33 -2.05
N ARG A 34 -5.69 -0.72 -3.32
CA ARG A 34 -6.84 -1.53 -3.72
C ARG A 34 -6.40 -2.94 -4.10
N VAL A 35 -7.04 -3.93 -3.52
CA VAL A 35 -6.90 -5.35 -3.89
C VAL A 35 -8.26 -5.85 -4.35
N ALA A 36 -8.37 -6.24 -5.62
CA ALA A 36 -9.55 -6.93 -6.13
C ALA A 36 -9.21 -8.42 -6.24
N LEU A 37 -9.99 -9.24 -5.54
CA LEU A 37 -9.78 -10.70 -5.52
C LEU A 37 -10.58 -11.42 -6.63
N ASP A 38 -11.59 -10.76 -7.20
CA ASP A 38 -12.50 -11.32 -8.20
C ASP A 38 -13.17 -12.64 -7.76
N ARG A 39 -13.66 -12.68 -6.51
CA ARG A 39 -14.29 -13.86 -5.86
C ARG A 39 -15.70 -13.59 -5.33
N GLY A 40 -16.40 -12.65 -5.94
CA GLY A 40 -17.74 -12.19 -5.53
C GLY A 40 -17.78 -10.71 -5.17
N GLU A 41 -18.87 -10.28 -4.53
CA GLU A 41 -19.19 -8.85 -4.32
C GLU A 41 -18.80 -8.30 -2.94
N ALA A 42 -18.27 -9.15 -2.06
CA ALA A 42 -17.88 -8.75 -0.71
C ALA A 42 -16.77 -7.68 -0.76
N ARG A 43 -16.91 -6.65 0.09
CA ARG A 43 -15.96 -5.53 0.18
C ARG A 43 -15.74 -5.09 1.62
N ALA A 44 -14.52 -4.64 1.91
CA ALA A 44 -14.15 -3.99 3.16
C ALA A 44 -13.21 -2.82 2.86
N MET A 45 -13.22 -1.81 3.73
CA MET A 45 -12.30 -0.67 3.68
C MET A 45 -11.66 -0.53 5.05
N LEU A 46 -10.33 -0.36 5.07
CA LEU A 46 -9.55 -0.15 6.28
C LEU A 46 -8.69 1.09 6.09
N TRP A 47 -8.54 1.85 7.17
CA TRP A 47 -7.59 2.95 7.26
C TRP A 47 -6.39 2.49 8.08
N THR A 48 -5.20 2.79 7.60
CA THR A 48 -3.94 2.48 8.27
C THR A 48 -2.92 3.55 7.92
N CYS A 49 -1.82 3.59 8.65
CA CYS A 49 -0.65 4.41 8.33
C CYS A 49 0.58 3.51 8.10
N ASP A 50 1.65 4.13 7.65
CA ASP A 50 2.97 3.51 7.55
C ASP A 50 3.57 3.22 8.93
N LEU A 51 4.61 2.39 8.93
CA LEU A 51 5.43 2.12 10.12
C LEU A 51 6.71 2.95 10.05
N SER A 52 6.70 4.09 10.74
CA SER A 52 7.82 5.04 10.72
C SER A 52 8.90 4.70 11.76
N HIS A 53 10.12 5.19 11.52
CA HIS A 53 11.19 5.11 12.52
C HIS A 53 10.83 5.84 13.82
N GLU A 54 10.06 6.93 13.71
CA GLU A 54 9.60 7.69 14.87
C GLU A 54 8.61 6.89 15.72
N TYR A 55 7.70 6.13 15.10
CA TYR A 55 6.83 5.20 15.83
C TYR A 55 7.66 4.21 16.66
N VAL A 56 8.72 3.64 16.06
CA VAL A 56 9.63 2.73 16.76
C VAL A 56 10.32 3.45 17.92
N ASN A 57 10.88 4.64 17.70
CA ASN A 57 11.55 5.41 18.75
C ASN A 57 10.63 5.72 19.93
N ILE A 58 9.41 6.21 19.67
CA ILE A 58 8.42 6.56 20.70
C ILE A 58 8.10 5.33 21.56
N ASN A 59 7.88 4.18 20.93
CA ASN A 59 7.45 2.97 21.64
C ASN A 59 8.61 2.14 22.21
N ALA A 60 9.83 2.26 21.68
CA ALA A 60 11.01 1.53 22.18
C ALA A 60 11.45 2.00 23.58
N HIS A 61 11.05 3.21 24.00
CA HIS A 61 11.44 3.80 25.28
C HIS A 61 10.37 3.66 26.36
N TYR A 62 9.29 2.91 26.12
CA TYR A 62 8.20 2.70 27.08
C TYR A 62 8.59 1.86 28.33
N ARG A 63 9.84 1.39 28.40
CA ARG A 63 10.49 0.56 29.45
C ARG A 63 10.11 -0.93 29.44
N THR A 64 11.14 -1.77 29.36
CA THR A 64 11.19 -3.17 29.84
C THR A 64 11.05 -3.24 31.36
#